data_AF-A0A949MYL9-F1
#
_entry.id   AF-A0A949MYL9-F1
#
_cell.length_a   1.000
_cell.length_b   1.000
_cell.length_c   1.000
_cell.angle_alpha   90.00
_cell.angle_beta   90.00
_cell.angle_gamma   90.00
#
_symmetry.space_group_name_H-M   'P 1'
#
loop_
_entity.id
_entity.type
_entity.pdbx_description
1 polymer ?
#
loop_
_entity_poly.entity_id
_entity_poly.type
_entity_poly.pdbx_seq_one_letter_code
_entity_poly.pdbx_strand_id
1 'polypeptide(L)'
;MKFIVVLLVMALLGIGGHPVTTQDQISSDAQPVMDQAPIQEVASLFNENSYFVIGQKAYNTDVLGTAKISYGLALGGAQNPEGRTDIIITHKEKDEGNLIIVGGPAVNPAATEFGGYFSISYDYEPNAYYEIFCERNSIYLDLTKYPHEDICIVYLGQFSSRNVLLVWGYGWQGTYAGSVFMGDPQNWLEYQDAHLLLLRWKDVNRDGLVQENEIMVERAR
;
A
#
# COMPACT_ATOMS: atom_id res chain seq x y z
N MET A 1 14.07 -0.19 26.04
CA MET A 1 14.53 -1.52 25.61
C MET A 1 13.64 -1.91 24.43
N LYS A 2 14.11 -1.73 23.19
CA LYS A 2 13.32 -2.00 21.97
C LYS A 2 13.53 -3.46 21.59
N PHE A 3 12.47 -4.25 21.51
CA PHE A 3 12.51 -5.59 20.96
C PHE A 3 12.26 -5.49 19.46
N ILE A 4 13.22 -5.96 18.65
CA ILE A 4 13.05 -6.21 17.23
C ILE A 4 12.57 -7.66 17.11
N VAL A 5 11.34 -7.87 16.63
CA VAL A 5 10.87 -9.21 16.28
C VAL A 5 11.23 -9.44 14.82
N VAL A 6 12.23 -10.29 14.58
CA VAL A 6 12.53 -10.86 13.27
C VAL A 6 11.67 -12.11 13.10
N LEU A 7 10.81 -12.12 12.09
CA LEU A 7 9.98 -13.28 11.76
C LEU A 7 10.87 -14.41 11.22
N LEU A 8 10.93 -15.52 11.95
CA LEU A 8 11.66 -16.73 11.55
C LEU A 8 10.68 -17.71 10.88
N VAL A 9 10.78 -17.86 9.56
CA VAL A 9 10.06 -18.92 8.83
C VAL A 9 10.87 -20.21 8.94
N MET A 10 10.43 -21.16 9.78
CA MET A 10 11.00 -22.51 9.79
C MET A 10 10.37 -23.37 8.69
N ALA A 11 11.09 -23.54 7.58
CA ALA A 11 10.91 -24.68 6.71
C ALA A 11 11.77 -25.85 7.24
N LEU A 12 11.11 -26.84 7.84
CA LEU A 12 11.70 -28.15 8.07
C LEU A 12 11.86 -28.85 6.72
N LEU A 13 13.11 -29.06 6.29
CA LEU A 13 13.65 -30.30 5.72
C LEU A 13 15.15 -30.06 5.47
N GLY A 14 15.99 -30.80 6.19
CA GLY A 14 17.41 -30.55 6.29
C GLY A 14 18.20 -30.84 5.02
N ILE A 15 19.26 -30.04 4.83
CA ILE A 15 20.63 -30.43 4.45
C ILE A 15 21.52 -29.31 5.01
N GLY A 16 22.65 -29.68 5.62
CA GLY A 16 23.53 -28.77 6.36
C GLY A 16 24.08 -27.63 5.50
N GLY A 17 24.04 -26.43 6.05
CA GLY A 17 24.72 -25.25 5.53
C GLY A 17 25.08 -24.36 6.72
N HIS A 18 26.32 -23.90 6.75
CA HIS A 18 26.81 -22.89 7.70
C HIS A 18 25.88 -21.66 7.73
N PRO A 19 25.82 -20.90 8.84
CA PRO A 19 25.05 -19.67 8.89
C PRO A 19 25.60 -18.71 7.85
N VAL A 20 24.86 -18.53 6.76
CA VAL A 20 25.11 -17.46 5.79
C VAL A 20 24.59 -16.19 6.44
N THR A 21 25.49 -15.43 7.04
CA THR A 21 25.28 -14.00 7.28
C THR A 21 25.17 -13.33 5.92
N THR A 22 23.96 -13.17 5.37
CA THR A 22 23.72 -12.23 4.27
C THR A 22 23.71 -10.82 4.83
N GLN A 23 24.91 -10.34 5.14
CA GLN A 23 25.23 -8.92 5.10
C GLN A 23 26.15 -8.73 3.89
N ASP A 24 25.68 -9.19 2.73
CA ASP A 24 26.33 -8.87 1.47
C ASP A 24 25.84 -7.50 1.02
N GLN A 25 26.84 -6.69 0.70
CA GLN A 25 26.76 -5.26 0.44
C GLN A 25 25.83 -4.93 -0.73
N ILE A 26 24.78 -4.15 -0.47
CA ILE A 26 24.28 -3.22 -1.47
C ILE A 26 25.10 -1.93 -1.30
N SER A 27 26.21 -1.87 -2.01
CA SER A 27 26.90 -0.63 -2.32
C SER A 27 26.38 -0.15 -3.68
N SER A 28 25.48 0.84 -3.68
CA SER A 28 25.46 1.88 -4.70
C SER A 28 24.69 3.12 -4.21
N ASP A 29 25.42 4.07 -3.62
CA ASP A 29 25.39 5.53 -3.81
C ASP A 29 24.16 6.26 -4.40
N ALA A 30 22.95 5.83 -4.08
CA ALA A 30 21.76 6.67 -4.18
C ALA A 30 20.89 6.44 -2.95
N GLN A 31 20.98 7.35 -1.98
CA GLN A 31 19.82 7.57 -1.11
C GLN A 31 18.66 7.95 -2.05
N PRO A 32 17.47 7.33 -1.94
CA PRO A 32 16.34 7.73 -2.77
C PRO A 32 16.11 9.23 -2.56
N VAL A 33 16.15 10.00 -3.64
CA VAL A 33 15.59 11.34 -3.64
C VAL A 33 14.09 11.13 -3.51
N MET A 34 13.61 11.19 -2.27
CA MET A 34 12.20 11.08 -1.93
C MET A 34 11.56 12.43 -2.23
N ASP A 35 11.36 12.73 -3.51
CA ASP A 35 10.48 13.84 -3.88
C ASP A 35 9.04 13.38 -3.61
N GLN A 36 8.41 14.08 -2.67
CA GLN A 36 7.03 13.83 -2.27
C GLN A 36 6.12 14.48 -3.29
N ALA A 37 5.36 13.66 -4.01
CA ALA A 37 4.38 14.14 -4.96
C ALA A 37 3.02 14.26 -4.25
N PRO A 38 2.33 15.41 -4.37
CA PRO A 38 1.02 15.60 -3.75
C PRO A 38 -0.05 14.71 -4.41
N ILE A 39 -1.01 14.24 -3.61
CA ILE A 39 -2.14 13.41 -4.07
C ILE A 39 -2.99 14.14 -5.11
N GLN A 40 -3.04 15.48 -5.10
CA GLN A 40 -3.71 16.26 -6.14
C GLN A 40 -3.19 15.94 -7.56
N GLU A 41 -1.93 15.55 -7.69
CA GLU A 41 -1.29 15.27 -8.98
C GLU A 41 -1.47 13.83 -9.45
N VAL A 42 -2.14 12.96 -8.67
CA VAL A 42 -2.21 11.51 -8.92
C VAL A 42 -2.64 11.19 -10.37
N ALA A 43 -3.64 11.88 -10.93
CA ALA A 43 -4.06 11.64 -12.31
C ALA A 43 -2.95 11.95 -13.32
N SER A 44 -2.28 13.11 -13.20
CA SER A 44 -1.17 13.46 -14.09
C SER A 44 0.03 12.53 -13.95
N LEU A 45 0.34 12.09 -12.73
CA LEU A 45 1.49 11.23 -12.44
C LEU A 45 1.32 9.81 -13.00
N PHE A 46 0.08 9.34 -13.12
CA PHE A 46 -0.26 8.00 -13.62
C PHE A 46 -0.94 8.01 -15.00
N ASN A 47 -0.83 9.11 -15.77
CA ASN A 47 -1.48 9.24 -17.07
C ASN A 47 -0.84 8.37 -18.16
N GLU A 48 0.44 8.03 -18.02
CA GLU A 48 1.18 7.22 -19.00
C GLU A 48 2.07 6.20 -18.30
N ASN A 49 2.42 5.13 -19.03
CA ASN A 49 3.33 4.08 -18.58
C ASN A 49 3.04 3.59 -17.14
N SER A 50 1.77 3.37 -16.84
CA SER A 50 1.29 3.11 -15.48
C SER A 50 0.65 1.73 -15.39
N TYR A 51 0.91 1.03 -14.27
CA TYR A 51 0.46 -0.33 -14.05
C TYR A 51 -0.17 -0.48 -12.67
N PHE A 52 -1.35 -1.08 -12.60
CA PHE A 52 -1.83 -1.67 -11.36
C PHE A 52 -1.06 -2.95 -11.07
N VAL A 53 -0.54 -3.10 -9.85
CA VAL A 53 0.18 -4.30 -9.41
C VAL A 53 -0.49 -4.87 -8.18
N ILE A 54 -1.08 -6.04 -8.34
CA ILE A 54 -1.68 -6.81 -7.25
C ILE A 54 -0.90 -8.11 -7.02
N GLY A 55 -1.03 -8.70 -5.83
CA GLY A 55 -0.48 -10.04 -5.61
C GLY A 55 -1.22 -11.12 -6.39
N GLN A 56 -0.52 -12.16 -6.84
CA GLN A 56 -1.12 -13.32 -7.50
C GLN A 56 -2.08 -14.09 -6.58
N LYS A 57 -1.89 -13.93 -5.27
CA LYS A 57 -2.75 -14.47 -4.21
C LYS A 57 -3.62 -13.40 -3.55
N ALA A 58 -3.69 -12.21 -4.13
CA ALA A 58 -4.55 -11.13 -3.66
C ALA A 58 -6.02 -11.57 -3.68
N TYR A 59 -6.81 -10.99 -2.80
CA TYR A 59 -8.25 -11.25 -2.78
C TYR A 59 -8.92 -10.56 -3.97
N ASN A 60 -10.07 -11.07 -4.41
CA ASN A 60 -10.85 -10.42 -5.48
C ASN A 60 -11.19 -8.95 -5.14
N THR A 61 -11.25 -8.61 -3.85
CA THR A 61 -11.45 -7.25 -3.36
C THR A 61 -10.29 -6.31 -3.66
N ASP A 62 -9.06 -6.81 -3.76
CA ASP A 62 -7.91 -6.01 -4.17
C ASP A 62 -8.05 -5.65 -5.67
N VAL A 63 -8.55 -6.59 -6.49
CA VAL A 63 -8.93 -6.34 -7.90
C VAL A 63 -10.10 -5.35 -8.00
N LEU A 64 -11.11 -5.45 -7.12
CA LEU A 64 -12.18 -4.45 -7.07
C LEU A 64 -11.65 -3.06 -6.67
N GLY A 65 -10.63 -3.03 -5.81
CA GLY A 65 -9.95 -1.80 -5.42
C GLY A 65 -9.28 -1.09 -6.60
N THR A 66 -8.59 -1.82 -7.48
CA THR A 66 -8.00 -1.22 -8.69
C THR A 66 -9.06 -0.59 -9.60
N ALA A 67 -10.25 -1.20 -9.71
CA ALA A 67 -11.35 -0.63 -10.48
C ALA A 67 -11.86 0.71 -9.90
N LYS A 68 -11.88 0.86 -8.56
CA LYS A 68 -12.23 2.13 -7.91
C LYS A 68 -11.21 3.22 -8.19
N ILE A 69 -9.93 2.92 -8.04
CA ILE A 69 -8.85 3.88 -8.32
C ILE A 69 -8.83 4.24 -9.81
N SER A 70 -8.99 3.27 -10.70
CA SER A 70 -9.10 3.48 -12.15
C SER A 70 -10.23 4.43 -12.53
N TYR A 71 -11.40 4.29 -11.88
CA TYR A 71 -12.52 5.22 -12.07
C TYR A 71 -12.15 6.65 -11.67
N GLY A 72 -11.54 6.83 -10.50
CA GLY A 72 -11.04 8.14 -10.05
C GLY A 72 -10.02 8.74 -11.03
N LEU A 73 -9.03 7.95 -11.44
CA LEU A 73 -8.02 8.34 -12.44
C LEU A 73 -8.66 8.83 -13.74
N ALA A 74 -9.66 8.10 -14.26
CA ALA A 74 -10.37 8.50 -15.47
C ALA A 74 -11.13 9.83 -15.29
N LEU A 75 -11.77 10.04 -14.14
CA LEU A 75 -12.40 11.33 -13.81
C LEU A 75 -11.38 12.48 -13.70
N GLY A 76 -10.16 12.17 -13.23
CA GLY A 76 -9.03 13.09 -13.20
C GLY A 76 -8.36 13.32 -14.57
N GLY A 77 -8.81 12.65 -15.63
CA GLY A 77 -8.27 12.80 -16.99
C GLY A 77 -7.08 11.91 -17.33
N ALA A 78 -6.74 10.94 -16.47
CA ALA A 78 -5.67 9.97 -16.74
C ALA A 78 -6.13 8.85 -17.67
N GLN A 79 -5.19 8.26 -18.42
CA GLN A 79 -5.44 6.98 -19.09
C GLN A 79 -5.57 5.84 -18.08
N ASN A 80 -6.27 4.77 -18.47
CA ASN A 80 -6.43 3.60 -17.62
C ASN A 80 -5.11 2.83 -17.51
N PRO A 81 -4.54 2.66 -16.31
CA PRO A 81 -3.37 1.82 -16.09
C PRO A 81 -3.67 0.35 -16.43
N GLU A 82 -2.67 -0.34 -16.96
CA GLU A 82 -2.76 -1.77 -17.27
C GLU A 82 -2.68 -2.63 -15.99
N GLY A 83 -3.45 -3.71 -15.94
CA GLY A 83 -3.45 -4.62 -14.79
C GLY A 83 -2.36 -5.69 -14.87
N ARG A 84 -1.57 -5.85 -13.80
CA ARG A 84 -0.60 -6.95 -13.65
C ARG A 84 -0.72 -7.58 -12.26
N THR A 85 -0.42 -8.87 -12.19
CA THR A 85 -0.04 -9.51 -10.93
C THR A 85 1.48 -9.41 -10.75
N ASP A 86 1.95 -9.57 -9.52
CA ASP A 86 3.37 -9.61 -9.15
C ASP A 86 4.19 -10.65 -9.96
N ILE A 87 3.54 -11.67 -10.52
CA ILE A 87 4.20 -12.71 -11.33
C ILE A 87 4.18 -12.45 -12.85
N ILE A 88 3.25 -11.64 -13.35
CA ILE A 88 3.12 -11.38 -14.80
C ILE A 88 3.65 -10.02 -15.22
N ILE A 89 3.92 -9.12 -14.27
CA ILE A 89 4.61 -7.86 -14.56
C ILE A 89 6.02 -8.18 -15.09
N THR A 90 6.40 -7.56 -16.19
CA THR A 90 7.75 -7.73 -16.75
C THR A 90 8.77 -6.90 -15.96
N HIS A 91 10.05 -7.27 -16.06
CA HIS A 91 11.13 -6.46 -15.46
C HIS A 91 11.10 -5.02 -15.95
N LYS A 92 10.90 -4.80 -17.26
CA LYS A 92 10.82 -3.45 -17.82
C LYS A 92 9.67 -2.64 -17.23
N GLU A 93 8.46 -3.20 -17.17
CA GLU A 93 7.30 -2.52 -16.59
C GLU A 93 7.52 -2.21 -15.10
N LYS A 94 8.10 -3.16 -14.34
CA LYS A 94 8.41 -2.96 -12.92
C LYS A 94 9.51 -1.93 -12.70
N ASP A 95 10.52 -1.90 -13.57
CA ASP A 95 11.73 -1.09 -13.41
C ASP A 95 11.59 0.34 -13.97
N GLU A 96 10.71 0.54 -14.96
CA GLU A 96 10.57 1.83 -15.65
C GLU A 96 9.15 2.43 -15.54
N GLY A 97 8.14 1.61 -15.18
CA GLY A 97 6.75 2.04 -15.10
C GLY A 97 6.37 2.74 -13.79
N ASN A 98 5.36 3.61 -13.84
CA ASN A 98 4.68 4.09 -12.65
C ASN A 98 3.79 2.98 -12.09
N LEU A 99 3.81 2.77 -10.78
CA LEU A 99 3.16 1.62 -10.16
C LEU A 99 2.06 2.05 -9.20
N ILE A 100 0.87 1.47 -9.36
CA ILE A 100 -0.21 1.58 -8.39
C ILE A 100 -0.39 0.21 -7.76
N ILE A 101 0.12 0.06 -6.55
CA ILE A 101 0.20 -1.21 -5.84
C ILE A 101 -0.98 -1.29 -4.89
N VAL A 102 -1.86 -2.27 -5.10
CA VAL A 102 -3.05 -2.48 -4.28
C VAL A 102 -2.95 -3.84 -3.58
N GLY A 103 -3.26 -3.86 -2.29
CA GLY A 103 -3.19 -5.05 -1.45
C GLY A 103 -1.94 -5.10 -0.59
N GLY A 104 -2.09 -5.63 0.63
CA GLY A 104 -1.07 -5.57 1.67
C GLY A 104 0.13 -6.51 1.49
N PRO A 105 1.19 -6.30 2.29
CA PRO A 105 2.47 -7.01 2.19
C PRO A 105 2.35 -8.54 2.39
N ALA A 106 1.29 -9.01 3.04
CA ALA A 106 1.04 -10.43 3.24
C ALA A 106 0.67 -11.18 1.93
N VAL A 107 0.09 -10.47 0.95
CA VAL A 107 -0.40 -11.08 -0.31
C VAL A 107 0.23 -10.48 -1.56
N ASN A 108 0.81 -9.28 -1.47
CA ASN A 108 1.43 -8.57 -2.59
C ASN A 108 2.92 -8.27 -2.28
N PRO A 109 3.87 -9.03 -2.87
CA PRO A 109 5.30 -8.79 -2.67
C PRO A 109 5.77 -7.39 -3.08
N ALA A 110 5.12 -6.75 -4.05
CA ALA A 110 5.45 -5.37 -4.44
C ALA A 110 5.15 -4.38 -3.29
N ALA A 111 4.09 -4.61 -2.50
CA ALA A 111 3.81 -3.79 -1.32
C ALA A 111 4.91 -3.93 -0.25
N THR A 112 5.46 -5.13 -0.08
CA THR A 112 6.62 -5.36 0.82
C THR A 112 7.87 -4.63 0.34
N GLU A 113 8.18 -4.74 -0.95
CA GLU A 113 9.36 -4.12 -1.56
C GLU A 113 9.33 -2.59 -1.47
N PHE A 114 8.26 -1.97 -1.98
CA PHE A 114 8.16 -0.51 -1.99
C PHE A 114 7.83 0.06 -0.61
N GLY A 115 7.11 -0.68 0.24
CA GLY A 115 6.98 -0.33 1.65
C GLY A 115 8.35 -0.22 2.33
N GLY A 116 9.27 -1.15 2.04
CA GLY A 116 10.65 -1.08 2.51
C GLY A 116 11.39 0.17 2.04
N TYR A 117 11.30 0.51 0.75
CA TYR A 117 11.92 1.73 0.21
C TYR A 117 11.38 3.01 0.85
N PHE A 118 10.08 3.06 1.16
CA PHE A 118 9.44 4.22 1.77
C PHE A 118 9.43 4.19 3.30
N SER A 119 10.16 3.26 3.93
CA SER A 119 10.19 3.09 5.38
C SER A 119 8.79 2.95 6.01
N ILE A 120 7.88 2.29 5.29
CA ILE A 120 6.57 1.88 5.79
C ILE A 120 6.74 0.52 6.45
N SER A 121 6.34 0.42 7.70
CA SER A 121 6.41 -0.83 8.48
C SER A 121 5.10 -1.05 9.22
N TYR A 122 4.95 -2.23 9.82
CA TYR A 122 3.83 -2.52 10.69
C TYR A 122 4.25 -3.43 11.84
N ASP A 123 3.57 -3.27 12.98
CA ASP A 123 3.60 -4.22 14.08
C ASP A 123 2.31 -5.04 14.06
N TYR A 124 2.41 -6.31 14.42
CA TYR A 124 1.28 -7.23 14.48
C TYR A 124 1.42 -8.15 15.69
N GLU A 125 0.41 -8.10 16.57
CA GLU A 125 0.24 -9.06 17.65
C GLU A 125 -1.10 -9.80 17.43
N PRO A 126 -1.07 -11.11 17.11
CA PRO A 126 -2.27 -11.88 16.85
C PRO A 126 -3.32 -11.75 17.94
N ASN A 127 -4.57 -11.49 17.54
CA ASN A 127 -5.73 -11.30 18.44
C ASN A 127 -5.62 -10.10 19.40
N ALA A 128 -4.64 -9.21 19.20
CA ALA A 128 -4.52 -7.98 19.98
C ALA A 128 -4.56 -6.75 19.09
N TYR A 129 -3.55 -6.56 18.23
CA TYR A 129 -3.46 -5.33 17.45
C TYR A 129 -2.69 -5.46 16.14
N TYR A 130 -2.94 -4.49 15.26
CA TYR A 130 -2.13 -4.19 14.09
C TYR A 130 -1.88 -2.68 14.04
N GLU A 131 -0.64 -2.25 13.81
CA GLU A 131 -0.32 -0.83 13.70
C GLU A 131 0.59 -0.58 12.51
N ILE A 132 0.20 0.35 11.64
CA ILE A 132 1.00 0.78 10.48
C ILE A 132 1.79 2.02 10.88
N PHE A 133 3.08 2.06 10.53
CA PHE A 133 3.99 3.17 10.78
C PHE A 133 4.54 3.72 9.46
N CYS A 134 4.57 5.04 9.34
CA CYS A 134 5.23 5.73 8.24
C CYS A 134 5.58 7.16 8.68
N GLU A 135 6.82 7.60 8.45
CA GLU A 135 7.21 9.01 8.58
C GLU A 135 6.86 9.70 9.94
N ARG A 136 7.01 8.97 11.06
CA ARG A 136 6.64 9.39 12.44
C ARG A 136 5.13 9.50 12.68
N ASN A 137 4.31 9.09 11.73
CA ASN A 137 2.88 8.85 11.90
C ASN A 137 2.63 7.35 12.08
N SER A 138 1.52 7.03 12.74
CA SER A 138 1.02 5.67 12.80
C SER A 138 -0.50 5.65 12.88
N ILE A 139 -1.07 4.50 12.55
CA ILE A 139 -2.49 4.20 12.72
C ILE A 139 -2.65 2.80 13.30
N TYR A 140 -3.40 2.73 14.39
CA TYR A 140 -3.57 1.54 15.21
C TYR A 140 -4.96 0.92 15.01
N LEU A 141 -5.01 -0.41 14.91
CA LEU A 141 -6.22 -1.21 14.87
C LEU A 141 -6.22 -2.18 16.05
N ASP A 142 -7.25 -2.06 16.89
CA ASP A 142 -7.61 -3.09 17.86
C ASP A 142 -8.29 -4.25 17.11
N LEU A 143 -7.65 -5.42 17.10
CA LEU A 143 -8.13 -6.57 16.32
C LEU A 143 -9.43 -7.16 16.87
N THR A 144 -9.86 -6.79 18.08
CA THR A 144 -11.19 -7.16 18.60
C THR A 144 -12.33 -6.43 17.89
N LYS A 145 -12.04 -5.36 17.15
CA LYS A 145 -13.02 -4.59 16.38
C LYS A 145 -13.15 -5.05 14.94
N TYR A 146 -12.15 -5.75 14.41
CA TYR A 146 -12.22 -6.38 13.10
C TYR A 146 -13.28 -7.51 13.14
N PRO A 147 -14.15 -7.67 12.11
CA PRO A 147 -14.10 -7.06 10.77
C PRO A 147 -14.94 -5.78 10.59
N HIS A 148 -15.40 -5.13 11.66
CA HIS A 148 -16.25 -3.93 11.59
C HIS A 148 -15.47 -2.61 11.69
N GLU A 149 -14.16 -2.70 11.87
CA GLU A 149 -13.23 -1.58 11.80
C GLU A 149 -11.97 -2.10 11.11
N ASP A 150 -11.41 -1.29 10.22
CA ASP A 150 -10.16 -1.60 9.53
C ASP A 150 -9.40 -0.29 9.24
N ILE A 151 -8.10 -0.42 8.97
CA ILE A 151 -7.19 0.71 8.74
C ILE A 151 -6.46 0.53 7.43
N CYS A 152 -6.04 1.65 6.84
CA CYS A 152 -5.35 1.67 5.55
C CYS A 152 -4.29 2.78 5.53
N ILE A 153 -3.21 2.51 4.80
CA ILE A 153 -2.27 3.52 4.35
C ILE A 153 -2.47 3.75 2.85
N VAL A 154 -2.54 5.02 2.48
CA VAL A 154 -2.32 5.51 1.12
C VAL A 154 -1.01 6.28 1.13
N TYR A 155 -0.06 5.89 0.28
CA TYR A 155 1.24 6.55 0.17
C TYR A 155 1.59 6.79 -1.29
N LEU A 156 1.78 8.06 -1.65
CA LEU A 156 2.28 8.49 -2.94
C LEU A 156 3.73 8.94 -2.78
N GLY A 157 4.63 8.36 -3.54
CA GLY A 157 6.04 8.74 -3.50
C GLY A 157 6.76 8.43 -4.80
N GLN A 158 7.98 8.94 -4.92
CA GLN A 158 8.86 8.62 -6.03
C GLN A 158 9.97 7.67 -5.59
N PHE A 159 10.23 6.68 -6.42
CA PHE A 159 11.41 5.82 -6.28
C PHE A 159 12.20 5.85 -7.57
N SER A 160 13.46 6.29 -7.48
CA SER A 160 14.31 6.63 -8.63
C SER A 160 13.71 7.74 -9.50
N SER A 161 12.95 7.41 -10.55
CA SER A 161 12.35 8.37 -11.48
C SER A 161 10.90 8.06 -11.82
N ARG A 162 10.26 7.18 -11.06
CA ARG A 162 8.88 6.71 -11.28
C ARG A 162 8.01 7.00 -10.06
N ASN A 163 6.74 7.24 -10.32
CA ASN A 163 5.72 7.45 -9.29
C ASN A 163 5.20 6.10 -8.80
N VAL A 164 5.00 6.00 -7.49
CA VAL A 164 4.47 4.80 -6.83
C VAL A 164 3.36 5.22 -5.88
N LEU A 165 2.17 4.65 -6.10
CA LEU A 165 1.03 4.77 -5.21
C LEU A 165 0.83 3.42 -4.50
N LEU A 166 1.00 3.38 -3.19
CA LEU A 166 0.67 2.24 -2.34
C LEU A 166 -0.70 2.44 -1.73
N VAL A 167 -1.58 1.44 -1.84
CA VAL A 167 -2.87 1.39 -1.15
C VAL A 167 -3.06 0.02 -0.52
N TRP A 168 -2.95 -0.05 0.80
CA TRP A 168 -3.20 -1.31 1.52
C TRP A 168 -3.61 -1.10 2.97
N GLY A 169 -4.37 -2.05 3.50
CA GLY A 169 -4.81 -2.12 4.89
C GLY A 169 -4.47 -3.44 5.56
N TYR A 170 -4.94 -3.63 6.79
CA TYR A 170 -4.80 -4.91 7.50
C TYR A 170 -5.64 -5.99 6.82
N GLY A 171 -6.94 -5.75 6.68
CA GLY A 171 -7.87 -6.60 5.97
C GLY A 171 -8.17 -6.10 4.56
N TRP A 172 -9.10 -6.80 3.91
CA TRP A 172 -9.59 -6.38 2.60
C TRP A 172 -10.44 -5.12 2.70
N GLN A 173 -11.15 -4.92 3.82
CA GLN A 173 -12.00 -3.75 4.03
C GLN A 173 -11.16 -2.47 4.08
N GLY A 174 -10.03 -2.50 4.77
CA GLY A 174 -9.09 -1.39 4.83
C GLY A 174 -8.52 -1.07 3.46
N THR A 175 -7.99 -2.07 2.75
CA THR A 175 -7.46 -1.88 1.38
C THR A 175 -8.52 -1.33 0.44
N TYR A 176 -9.74 -1.86 0.50
CA TYR A 176 -10.84 -1.43 -0.35
C TYR A 176 -11.35 -0.03 0.05
N ALA A 177 -11.34 0.33 1.34
CA ALA A 177 -11.64 1.69 1.80
C ALA A 177 -10.64 2.70 1.23
N GLY A 178 -9.34 2.43 1.30
CA GLY A 178 -8.35 3.29 0.65
C GLY A 178 -8.56 3.41 -0.86
N SER A 179 -8.99 2.33 -1.50
CA SER A 179 -9.30 2.34 -2.93
C SER A 179 -10.56 3.14 -3.28
N VAL A 180 -11.62 3.05 -2.46
CA VAL A 180 -12.84 3.86 -2.60
C VAL A 180 -12.51 5.33 -2.41
N PHE A 181 -11.77 5.67 -1.36
CA PHE A 181 -11.32 7.03 -1.08
C PHE A 181 -10.52 7.62 -2.26
N MET A 182 -9.56 6.86 -2.78
CA MET A 182 -8.78 7.26 -3.95
C MET A 182 -9.57 7.24 -5.26
N GLY A 183 -10.78 6.67 -5.27
CA GLY A 183 -11.68 6.65 -6.42
C GLY A 183 -12.52 7.92 -6.59
N ASP A 184 -12.49 8.84 -5.63
CA ASP A 184 -13.15 10.15 -5.72
C ASP A 184 -12.13 11.30 -5.79
N PRO A 185 -12.03 12.00 -6.94
CA PRO A 185 -11.17 13.18 -7.07
C PRO A 185 -11.45 14.33 -6.10
N GLN A 186 -12.64 14.42 -5.49
CA GLN A 186 -12.90 15.42 -4.45
C GLN A 186 -12.00 15.21 -3.23
N ASN A 187 -11.73 13.96 -2.87
CA ASN A 187 -10.80 13.64 -1.79
C ASN A 187 -9.37 14.09 -2.13
N TRP A 188 -8.96 14.03 -3.41
CA TRP A 188 -7.64 14.52 -3.81
C TRP A 188 -7.52 16.03 -3.68
N LEU A 189 -8.61 16.76 -3.91
CA LEU A 189 -8.66 18.21 -3.72
C LEU A 189 -8.68 18.58 -2.23
N GLU A 190 -9.40 17.83 -1.41
CA GLU A 190 -9.45 18.06 0.04
C GLU A 190 -8.08 17.84 0.70
N TYR A 191 -7.33 16.83 0.25
CA TYR A 191 -6.00 16.49 0.76
C TYR A 191 -4.90 16.82 -0.26
N GLN A 192 -5.04 17.96 -0.95
CA GLN A 192 -4.21 18.29 -2.11
C GLN A 192 -2.72 18.29 -1.86
N ASP A 193 -2.27 18.73 -0.67
CA ASP A 193 -0.84 18.83 -0.34
C ASP A 193 -0.28 17.53 0.27
N ALA A 194 -1.13 16.54 0.53
CA ALA A 194 -0.73 15.32 1.20
C ALA A 194 -0.14 14.31 0.23
N HIS A 195 0.90 13.60 0.62
CA HIS A 195 1.42 12.40 -0.05
C HIS A 195 1.18 11.13 0.80
N LEU A 196 0.90 11.29 2.09
CA LEU A 196 0.58 10.19 3.02
C LEU A 196 -0.79 10.41 3.64
N LEU A 197 -1.66 9.41 3.55
CA LEU A 197 -2.92 9.34 4.29
C LEU A 197 -2.98 8.05 5.12
N LEU A 198 -3.41 8.19 6.37
CA LEU A 198 -3.78 7.07 7.22
C LEU A 198 -5.28 7.11 7.43
N LEU A 199 -5.97 6.09 6.93
CA LEU A 199 -7.41 6.01 6.83
C LEU A 199 -7.96 4.97 7.80
N ARG A 200 -9.14 5.25 8.37
CA ARG A 200 -9.93 4.27 9.11
C ARG A 200 -11.30 4.13 8.47
N TRP A 201 -11.75 2.90 8.28
CA TRP A 201 -13.13 2.58 7.97
C TRP A 201 -13.81 1.98 9.20
N LYS A 202 -15.09 2.33 9.42
CA LYS A 202 -15.94 1.77 10.47
C LYS A 202 -17.30 1.40 9.90
N ASP A 203 -17.69 0.14 10.02
CA ASP A 203 -19.01 -0.38 9.67
C ASP A 203 -20.06 0.09 10.71
N VAL A 204 -20.54 1.33 10.56
CA VAL A 204 -21.46 1.98 11.52
C VAL A 204 -22.84 1.35 11.41
N ASN A 205 -23.24 0.99 10.19
CA ASN A 205 -24.57 0.44 9.90
C ASN A 205 -24.65 -1.11 10.07
N ARG A 206 -23.50 -1.79 10.24
CA ARG A 206 -23.37 -3.25 10.43
C ARG A 206 -23.77 -4.09 9.21
N ASP A 207 -23.66 -3.54 8.00
CA ASP A 207 -23.93 -4.27 6.75
C ASP A 207 -22.68 -4.98 6.18
N GLY A 208 -21.50 -4.69 6.73
CA GLY A 208 -20.23 -5.27 6.31
C GLY A 208 -19.72 -4.77 4.95
N LEU A 209 -20.31 -3.70 4.41
CA LEU A 209 -19.93 -3.06 3.17
C LEU A 209 -19.10 -1.82 3.45
N VAL A 210 -18.05 -1.62 2.66
CA VAL A 210 -17.27 -0.39 2.73
C VAL A 210 -18.04 0.72 2.01
N GLN A 211 -18.47 1.73 2.75
CA GLN A 211 -19.16 2.91 2.24
C GLN A 211 -18.31 4.15 2.46
N GLU A 212 -18.32 5.07 1.50
CA GLU A 212 -17.45 6.25 1.51
C GLU A 212 -17.67 7.15 2.74
N ASN A 213 -18.92 7.34 3.15
CA ASN A 213 -19.30 8.12 4.33
C ASN A 213 -18.87 7.49 5.67
N GLU A 214 -18.31 6.28 5.64
CA GLU A 214 -17.76 5.57 6.80
C GLU A 214 -16.22 5.60 6.85
N ILE A 215 -15.58 6.24 5.86
CA ILE A 215 -14.13 6.36 5.75
C ILE A 215 -13.70 7.71 6.33
N MET A 216 -12.68 7.68 7.18
CA MET A 216 -12.14 8.88 7.82
C MET A 216 -10.63 8.93 7.63
N VAL A 217 -10.11 10.11 7.34
CA VAL A 217 -8.67 10.39 7.41
C VAL A 217 -8.28 10.67 8.86
N GLU A 218 -7.46 9.82 9.47
CA GLU A 218 -6.93 10.07 10.81
C GLU A 218 -5.65 10.92 10.79
N ARG A 219 -4.85 10.78 9.73
CA ARG A 219 -3.64 11.57 9.49
C ARG A 219 -3.49 11.85 8.00
N ALA A 220 -3.09 13.07 7.69
CA ALA A 220 -2.64 13.50 6.38
C ALA A 220 -1.31 14.23 6.55
N ARG A 221 -0.37 13.98 5.64
CA ARG A 221 0.91 14.68 5.59
C ARG A 221 1.30 14.95 4.15
#